data_AF-A0A3C1PP35-F1
#
_entry.id   AF-A0A3C1PP35-F1
#
_cell.length_a   1.000
_cell.length_b   1.000
_cell.length_c   1.000
_cell.angle_alpha   90.00
_cell.angle_beta   90.00
_cell.angle_gamma   90.00
#
_symmetry.space_group_name_H-M   'P 1'
#
loop_
_entity.id
_entity.type
_entity.pdbx_description
1 polymer ?
#
loop_
_entity_poly.entity_id
_entity_poly.type
_entity_poly.pdbx_seq_one_letter_code
_entity_poly.pdbx_strand_id
1 'polypeptide(L)' 'MFPIGDTEKPEVRKIAKAFELATADKKDSQGICFVGKVNLPEFLQQQLKPKRGNIIEIARNSE' A
#
# COMPACT_ATOMS: atom_id res chain seq x y z
N MET A 1 -3.64 -20.42 -9.27
CA MET A 1 -5.09 -20.15 -9.11
C MET A 1 -5.25 -18.90 -8.26
N PHE A 2 -6.07 -17.93 -8.67
CA PHE A 2 -6.36 -16.69 -7.92
C PHE A 2 -7.86 -16.61 -7.60
N PRO A 3 -8.31 -17.18 -6.46
CA PRO A 3 -9.73 -17.43 -6.20
C PRO A 3 -10.64 -16.19 -6.15
N ILE A 4 -10.07 -15.01 -5.95
CA ILE A 4 -10.80 -13.73 -5.83
C ILE A 4 -10.41 -12.73 -6.92
N GLY A 5 -9.69 -13.16 -7.96
CA GLY A 5 -9.10 -12.26 -8.97
C GLY A 5 -10.13 -11.39 -9.71
N ASP A 6 -11.32 -11.94 -9.96
CA ASP A 6 -12.40 -11.27 -10.68
C ASP A 6 -13.50 -10.72 -9.74
N THR A 7 -13.30 -10.81 -8.43
CA THR A 7 -14.28 -10.38 -7.43
C THR A 7 -13.89 -9.03 -6.85
N GLU A 8 -14.78 -8.05 -6.97
CA GLU A 8 -14.54 -6.75 -6.37
C GLU A 8 -14.44 -6.84 -4.85
N LYS A 9 -13.58 -5.99 -4.28
CA LYS A 9 -13.30 -5.96 -2.84
C LYS A 9 -14.54 -5.82 -1.94
N PRO A 10 -15.57 -5.00 -2.27
CA PRO A 10 -16.79 -4.95 -1.47
C PRO A 10 -17.52 -6.29 -1.42
N GLU A 11 -17.53 -7.04 -2.51
CA GLU A 11 -18.22 -8.33 -2.61
C GLU A 11 -17.49 -9.41 -1.79
N VAL A 12 -16.16 -9.44 -1.86
CA VAL A 12 -15.33 -10.29 -0.98
C VAL A 12 -15.66 -10.05 0.50
N ARG A 13 -15.86 -8.78 0.90
CA ARG A 13 -16.25 -8.44 2.28
C ARG A 13 -17.66 -8.88 2.64
N LYS A 14 -18.63 -8.81 1.72
CA LYS A 14 -19.99 -9.32 1.96
C LYS A 14 -19.98 -10.83 2.18
N ILE A 15 -19.25 -11.57 1.33
CA ILE A 15 -19.06 -13.01 1.44
C ILE A 15 -18.46 -13.36 2.81
N ALA A 16 -17.38 -12.67 3.22
CA ALA A 16 -16.75 -12.90 4.52
C ALA A 16 -17.70 -12.69 5.71
N LYS A 17 -18.61 -11.70 5.64
CA LYS A 17 -19.63 -11.46 6.66
C LYS A 17 -20.71 -12.54 6.67
N ALA A 18 -21.17 -12.99 5.51
CA ALA A 18 -22.18 -14.05 5.39
C ALA A 18 -21.68 -15.40 5.96
N PHE A 19 -20.38 -15.66 5.87
CA PHE A 19 -19.73 -16.84 6.46
C PHE A 19 -19.23 -16.63 7.91
N GLU A 20 -19.55 -15.49 8.54
CA GLU A 20 -19.15 -15.16 9.92
C GLU A 20 -17.64 -15.30 10.18
N LEU A 21 -16.82 -14.96 9.18
CA LEU A 21 -15.36 -15.03 9.31
C LEU A 21 -14.86 -13.97 10.31
N ALA A 22 -13.99 -14.36 11.24
CA ALA A 22 -13.37 -13.45 12.21
C ALA A 22 -12.60 -12.28 11.56
N THR A 23 -12.20 -12.41 10.29
CA THR A 23 -11.48 -11.40 9.52
C THR A 23 -12.39 -10.48 8.70
N ALA A 24 -13.71 -10.65 8.70
CA ALA A 24 -14.64 -9.93 7.83
C ALA A 24 -14.53 -8.39 7.96
N ASP A 25 -14.32 -7.91 9.19
CA ASP A 25 -14.16 -6.47 9.49
C ASP A 25 -12.70 -6.06 9.73
N LYS A 26 -11.74 -6.97 9.52
CA LYS A 26 -10.33 -6.65 9.66
C LYS A 26 -9.93 -5.58 8.63
N LYS A 27 -9.23 -4.55 9.08
CA LYS A 27 -8.64 -3.52 8.22
C LYS A 27 -7.58 -4.14 7.33
N ASP A 28 -7.49 -3.66 6.10
CA ASP A 28 -6.48 -4.14 5.16
C ASP A 28 -5.07 -3.77 5.63
N SER A 29 -4.11 -4.63 5.32
CA SER A 29 -2.69 -4.30 5.49
C SER A 29 -2.33 -3.06 4.69
N GLN A 30 -1.55 -2.17 5.29
CA GLN A 30 -1.01 -0.96 4.67
C GLN A 30 0.52 -1.01 4.75
N GLY A 31 1.20 -0.38 3.80
CA GLY A 31 2.66 -0.37 3.72
C GLY A 31 3.25 -1.58 2.98
N ILE A 32 4.55 -1.80 3.15
CA ILE A 32 5.30 -2.87 2.48
C ILE A 32 5.11 -4.17 3.25
N CYS A 33 4.83 -5.27 2.52
CA CYS A 33 4.70 -6.59 3.13
C CYS A 33 5.96 -6.95 3.93
N PHE A 34 5.79 -7.58 5.09
CA PHE A 34 6.85 -8.04 5.99
C PHE A 34 7.70 -6.97 6.71
N VAL A 35 7.54 -5.69 6.41
CA VAL A 35 8.28 -4.60 7.09
C VAL A 35 7.59 -4.15 8.39
N GLY A 36 6.28 -4.40 8.52
CA GLY A 36 5.49 -3.96 9.66
C GLY A 36 5.18 -2.46 9.64
N LYS A 37 4.83 -1.90 10.79
CA LYS A 37 4.50 -0.46 10.94
C LYS A 37 5.78 0.34 11.14
N VAL A 38 6.54 0.56 10.07
CA VAL A 38 7.77 1.36 10.07
C VAL A 38 7.63 2.52 9.10
N ASN A 39 8.23 3.66 9.44
CA ASN A 39 8.32 4.81 8.56
C ASN A 39 9.21 4.47 7.35
N LEU A 40 8.66 4.56 6.13
CA LEU A 40 9.34 4.12 4.92
C LEU A 40 10.72 4.81 4.71
N PRO A 41 10.85 6.14 4.83
CA PRO A 41 12.14 6.82 4.87
C PRO A 41 13.17 6.24 5.86
N GLU A 42 12.75 5.90 7.09
CA GLU A 42 13.65 5.33 8.09
C GLU A 42 14.09 3.92 7.69
N PHE A 43 13.15 3.10 7.20
CA PHE A 43 13.44 1.77 6.69
C PHE A 43 14.47 1.79 5.56
N LEU A 44 14.30 2.70 4.59
CA LEU A 44 15.21 2.80 3.45
C LEU A 44 16.61 3.27 3.85
N GLN A 45 16.73 4.16 4.83
CA GLN A 45 18.03 4.66 5.32
C GLN A 45 18.91 3.59 5.98
N GLN A 46 18.33 2.47 6.42
CA GLN A 46 19.08 1.32 6.93
C GLN A 46 19.88 0.60 5.83
N GLN A 47 19.43 0.69 4.58
CA GLN A 47 20.04 0.02 3.43
C GLN A 47 20.73 1.00 2.47
N LEU A 48 20.28 2.26 2.45
CA LEU A 48 20.71 3.28 1.49
C LEU A 48 21.25 4.51 2.20
N LYS A 49 22.40 5.01 1.75
CA LYS A 49 22.94 6.29 2.24
C LYS A 49 22.17 7.46 1.60
N PRO A 50 21.72 8.45 2.38
CA PRO A 50 21.06 9.62 1.81
C PRO A 50 22.04 10.43 0.97
N LYS A 51 21.56 10.93 -0.19
CA LYS A 51 22.32 11.81 -1.08
C LYS A 51 21.47 13.03 -1.42
N ARG A 52 21.99 14.23 -1.12
CA ARG A 52 21.33 15.50 -1.47
C ARG A 52 21.46 15.78 -2.96
N GLY A 53 20.44 16.42 -3.54
CA GLY A 53 20.39 16.84 -4.94
C GLY A 53 19.55 18.10 -5.11
N ASN A 54 19.57 18.68 -6.31
CA ASN A 54 18.85 19.90 -6.62
C ASN A 54 17.39 19.58 -6.96
N ILE A 55 16.45 20.38 -6.42
CA ILE A 55 15.05 20.38 -6.86
C ILE A 55 14.96 21.40 -8.00
N ILE A 56 14.59 20.94 -9.20
CA ILE A 56 14.50 21.77 -10.40
C ILE A 56 13.02 21.93 -10.75
N GLU A 57 12.53 23.17 -10.75
CA GLU A 57 11.20 23.51 -11.26
C GLU A 57 11.27 23.68 -12.78
N ILE A 58 10.35 23.02 -13.49
CA ILE A 58 10.23 23.18 -14.95
C ILE A 58 9.11 24.20 -15.19
N ALA A 59 9.45 25.33 -15.80
CA ALA A 59 8.46 26.32 -16.22
C ALA A 59 7.47 25.68 -17.20
N ARG A 60 6.17 25.85 -16.97
CA ARG A 60 5.18 25.55 -18.02
C ARG A 60 5.37 26.59 -19.11
N ASN A 61 5.73 26.14 -20.31
CA ASN A 61 5.70 26.99 -21.49
C ASN A 61 4.27 27.53 -21.65
N SER A 62 4.13 28.85 -21.65
CA SER A 62 2.89 29.52 -22.03
C SER A 62 2.75 29.43 -23.54
N GLU A 63 1.82 28.60 -24.01
CA GLU A 63 1.23 28.69 -25.35
C GLU A 63 0.41 29.99 -25.48
#